data_AF-A0A5M6D5T6-F1
#
_entry.id   AF-A0A5M6D5T6-F1
#
_cell.length_a   1.000
_cell.length_b   1.000
_cell.length_c   1.000
_cell.angle_alpha   90.00
_cell.angle_beta   90.00
_cell.angle_gamma   90.00
#
_symmetry.space_group_name_H-M   'P 1'
#
loop_
_entity.id
_entity.type
_entity.pdbx_description
1 polymer ?
#
loop_
_entity_poly.entity_id
_entity_poly.type
_entity_poly.pdbx_seq_one_letter_code
_entity_poly.pdbx_strand_id
1 'polypeptide(L)'
;MLEENQLVKSCDDLLKLLNKKPDTFDLSWCEIQLDFNLYEFIQNNPIDGIEIRNDIINDNVDDFLPKISPGFYCCNLIFKKPVSFFQSTINGPTNIRNVIFEQGITIITTSFHGEANFFNTRIETPSIFRSLKINKSISFIKSILAITEFSNSIFEENIILMNSIVSTPIDFTKSTFNKNVSINNVAFAGKLDFSNSIINSIFSIRNDITKEYIKVKEAVFSNTIFNGKVNISKICFEEKVITHNAIFHESIIVKDITFRNKAYFTYSTFNKNIDFENTIIEKHLSFAYSRFKEEVKLREINFESAVLSFTGVQIDSAFWLGSHLANGISKKFDGTISFQGAIIGSGSIVRIFEINSQQNPVGTLKFTNAIIRGLLDIRNVFLSSISFDGTVVSGNIQDNNTLSNAISDCSTARLLKHEARKINNNISALNYHKIEMIKFSKNLKSLSKGDAFLLFMNKISNNYGLDWGRAVVFTFSSGLVFYCLFIMSSSEFGFPWTNNYNFLLNDQTFWAGFINYFWLPTGFNELTSSIRKVTGGILGALCGILSSFFFILGKILIAYGIYQTVAAFRKYV
;
A
#
# COMPACT_ATOMS: atom_id res chain seq x y z
N MET A 1 6.50 56.01 -5.66
CA MET A 1 7.91 56.45 -5.66
C MET A 1 8.73 55.22 -5.34
N LEU A 2 9.61 54.80 -6.23
CA LEU A 2 10.64 53.80 -5.89
C LEU A 2 11.61 54.53 -4.96
N GLU A 3 11.64 54.17 -3.68
CA GLU A 3 12.76 54.58 -2.82
C GLU A 3 14.01 53.92 -3.42
N GLU A 4 14.98 54.72 -3.86
CA GLU A 4 16.27 54.19 -4.32
C GLU A 4 16.92 53.43 -3.15
N ASN A 5 17.46 52.24 -3.43
CA ASN A 5 18.09 51.43 -2.40
C ASN A 5 19.21 52.21 -1.71
N GLN A 6 19.10 52.38 -0.39
CA GLN A 6 20.12 53.03 0.41
C GLN A 6 21.36 52.13 0.46
N LEU A 7 22.46 52.63 -0.10
CA LEU A 7 23.71 51.92 -0.15
C LEU A 7 24.42 52.02 1.21
N VAL A 8 24.64 50.88 1.87
CA VAL A 8 25.29 50.79 3.19
C VAL A 8 26.75 50.40 2.97
N LYS A 9 27.64 51.40 3.06
CA LYS A 9 29.09 51.27 2.81
C LYS A 9 29.97 51.62 4.01
N SER A 10 29.40 52.20 5.05
CA SER A 10 30.11 52.55 6.29
C SER A 10 29.32 52.15 7.54
N CYS A 11 30.01 52.07 8.68
CA CYS A 11 29.39 51.83 9.99
C CYS A 11 28.38 52.92 10.36
N ASP A 12 28.61 54.16 9.92
CA ASP A 12 27.72 55.30 10.16
C ASP A 12 26.39 55.14 9.42
N ASP A 13 26.42 54.59 8.20
CA ASP A 13 25.20 54.29 7.43
C ASP A 13 24.35 53.24 8.15
N LEU A 14 24.99 52.20 8.70
CA LEU A 14 24.32 51.17 9.46
C LEU A 14 23.76 51.70 10.79
N LEU A 15 24.51 52.55 11.50
CA LEU A 15 24.05 53.16 12.74
C LEU A 15 22.81 54.04 12.52
N LYS A 16 22.77 54.81 11.42
CA LYS A 16 21.58 55.57 11.04
C LYS A 16 20.37 54.68 10.80
N LEU A 17 20.57 53.50 10.18
CA LEU A 17 19.49 52.54 9.95
C LEU A 17 19.01 51.90 11.26
N LEU A 18 19.94 51.45 12.12
CA LEU A 18 19.60 50.81 13.40
C LEU A 18 18.90 51.77 14.37
N ASN A 19 19.22 53.07 14.32
CA ASN A 19 18.56 54.10 15.14
C ASN A 19 17.37 54.78 14.45
N LYS A 20 17.01 54.38 13.22
CA LYS A 20 15.97 55.05 12.41
C LYS A 20 14.59 55.00 13.08
N LYS A 21 14.28 53.90 13.77
CA LYS A 21 12.99 53.67 14.42
C LYS A 21 13.22 53.21 15.87
N PRO A 22 12.43 53.71 16.83
CA PRO A 22 12.61 53.35 18.23
C PRO A 22 12.28 51.88 18.52
N ASP A 23 11.30 51.31 17.81
CA ASP A 23 10.71 50.01 18.16
C ASP A 23 11.16 48.85 17.26
N THR A 24 11.98 49.09 16.22
CA THR A 24 12.39 48.07 15.25
C THR A 24 13.72 48.41 14.58
N PHE A 25 14.51 47.39 14.25
CA PHE A 25 15.72 47.51 13.44
C PHE A 25 15.36 47.29 11.96
N ASP A 26 15.05 48.39 11.28
CA ASP A 26 14.54 48.38 9.90
C ASP A 26 15.66 48.59 8.87
N LEU A 27 16.13 47.47 8.31
CA LEU A 27 17.14 47.37 7.25
C LEU A 27 16.47 47.13 5.89
N SER A 28 15.34 47.79 5.63
CA SER A 28 14.61 47.72 4.37
C SER A 28 15.17 48.67 3.32
N TRP A 29 15.00 48.30 2.04
CA TRP A 29 15.43 49.06 0.87
C TRP A 29 16.92 49.41 0.93
N CYS A 30 17.74 48.47 1.37
CA CYS A 30 19.17 48.71 1.50
C CYS A 30 20.00 47.74 0.67
N GLU A 31 21.13 48.23 0.16
CA GLU A 31 22.16 47.39 -0.44
C GLU A 31 23.36 47.36 0.52
N ILE A 32 23.57 46.22 1.18
CA ILE A 32 24.63 46.02 2.15
C ILE A 32 25.91 45.59 1.40
N GLN A 33 26.85 46.53 1.31
CA GLN A 33 28.20 46.38 0.78
C GLN A 33 29.22 46.69 1.88
N LEU A 34 29.03 46.08 3.05
CA LEU A 34 29.78 46.43 4.26
C LEU A 34 30.64 45.27 4.75
N ASP A 35 31.89 45.59 5.10
CA ASP A 35 32.86 44.67 5.71
C ASP A 35 32.85 44.93 7.20
N PHE A 36 32.06 44.14 7.93
CA PHE A 36 31.73 44.59 9.27
C PHE A 36 31.33 43.48 10.22
N ASN A 37 31.98 43.52 11.38
CA ASN A 37 31.65 42.72 12.54
C ASN A 37 30.73 43.53 13.46
N LEU A 38 29.43 43.21 13.45
CA LEU A 38 28.45 43.92 14.27
C LEU A 38 28.73 43.79 15.77
N TYR A 39 29.39 42.71 16.21
CA TYR A 39 29.76 42.54 17.62
C TYR A 39 30.75 43.62 18.11
N GLU A 40 31.88 43.79 17.41
CA GLU A 40 32.89 44.81 17.73
C GLU A 40 32.31 46.21 17.68
N PHE A 41 31.40 46.45 16.74
CA PHE A 41 30.75 47.74 16.64
C PHE A 41 29.83 48.04 17.81
N ILE A 42 28.97 47.10 18.20
CA ILE A 42 28.05 47.26 19.33
C ILE A 42 28.81 47.40 20.65
N GLN A 43 29.97 46.73 20.79
CA GLN A 43 30.87 46.94 21.93
C GLN A 43 31.33 48.40 22.06
N ASN A 44 31.68 49.02 20.94
CA ASN A 44 32.17 50.41 20.92
C ASN A 44 31.04 51.45 20.86
N ASN A 45 29.86 51.06 20.35
CA ASN A 45 28.70 51.91 20.12
C ASN A 45 27.42 51.18 20.57
N PRO A 46 27.08 51.21 21.87
CA PRO A 46 25.89 50.56 22.38
C PRO A 46 24.62 51.09 21.72
N ILE A 47 23.74 50.19 21.27
CA ILE A 47 22.45 50.51 20.65
C ILE A 47 21.34 49.94 21.51
N ASP A 48 20.36 50.78 21.86
CA ASP A 48 19.20 50.36 22.64
C ASP A 48 18.42 49.23 21.95
N GLY A 49 18.26 48.10 22.63
CA GLY A 49 17.63 46.90 22.11
C GLY A 49 18.57 45.88 21.45
N ILE A 50 19.90 46.12 21.44
CA ILE A 50 20.92 45.14 21.06
C ILE A 50 21.84 44.90 22.26
N GLU A 51 21.91 43.65 22.75
CA GLU A 51 22.75 43.27 23.88
C GLU A 51 23.82 42.26 23.49
N ILE A 52 24.95 42.28 24.20
CA ILE A 52 26.03 41.32 24.01
C ILE A 52 25.80 40.10 24.90
N ARG A 53 25.96 38.90 24.32
CA ARG A 53 25.90 37.63 25.05
C ARG A 53 27.20 37.37 25.80
N ASN A 54 27.14 37.55 27.12
CA ASN A 54 28.28 37.29 28.02
C ASN A 54 28.32 35.84 28.54
N ASP A 55 27.28 35.03 28.28
CA ASP A 55 27.14 33.66 28.77
C ASP A 55 27.94 32.63 27.95
N ILE A 56 28.53 33.06 26.83
CA ILE A 56 29.39 32.24 25.98
C ILE A 56 30.84 32.66 26.25
N ILE A 57 31.62 31.77 26.87
CA ILE A 57 33.04 32.01 27.15
C ILE A 57 33.77 32.28 25.83
N ASN A 58 34.53 33.38 25.80
CA ASN A 58 35.19 33.98 24.63
C ASN A 58 36.24 33.12 23.91
N ASP A 59 36.44 31.86 24.30
CA ASP A 59 37.55 31.02 23.82
C ASP A 59 37.49 30.67 22.31
N ASN A 60 36.47 31.13 21.56
CA ASN A 60 36.34 30.92 20.11
C ASN A 60 35.92 32.17 19.32
N VAL A 61 35.96 33.37 19.89
CA VAL A 61 35.63 34.60 19.13
C VAL A 61 36.74 34.95 18.14
N ASP A 62 38.01 34.71 18.51
CA ASP A 62 39.19 35.02 17.69
C ASP A 62 39.38 34.12 16.47
N ASP A 63 38.85 32.89 16.50
CA ASP A 63 38.92 31.94 15.36
C ASP A 63 37.99 32.32 14.19
N PHE A 64 37.10 33.30 14.39
CA PHE A 64 36.12 33.73 13.40
C PHE A 64 36.08 35.25 13.16
N LEU A 65 37.06 36.00 13.68
CA LEU A 65 37.35 37.34 13.15
C LEU A 65 37.56 37.22 11.63
N PRO A 66 36.91 38.06 10.81
CA PRO A 66 36.88 37.89 9.36
C PRO A 66 38.29 37.97 8.81
N LYS A 67 38.92 36.82 8.52
CA LYS A 67 40.31 36.87 8.09
C LYS A 67 40.48 37.29 6.63
N ILE A 68 39.53 37.10 5.70
CA ILE A 68 39.86 37.30 4.25
C ILE A 68 38.69 37.77 3.30
N SER A 69 37.45 38.11 3.70
CA SER A 69 36.44 38.54 2.69
C SER A 69 35.33 39.50 3.15
N PRO A 70 34.83 40.39 2.25
CA PRO A 70 33.75 41.34 2.52
C PRO A 70 32.39 40.67 2.80
N GLY A 71 31.68 41.00 3.90
CA GLY A 71 30.42 40.35 4.34
C GLY A 71 29.72 40.89 5.61
N PHE A 72 28.48 40.45 5.84
CA PHE A 72 27.66 40.78 7.03
C PHE A 72 27.89 39.74 8.15
N TYR A 73 28.65 40.10 9.17
CA TYR A 73 28.99 39.23 10.30
C TYR A 73 28.31 39.71 11.59
N CYS A 74 27.53 38.83 12.20
CA CYS A 74 26.80 39.10 13.43
C CYS A 74 26.99 37.92 14.40
N CYS A 75 27.70 38.13 15.50
CA CYS A 75 28.00 37.09 16.47
C CYS A 75 27.73 37.50 17.91
N ASN A 76 27.30 36.55 18.75
CA ASN A 76 27.13 36.75 20.20
C ASN A 76 26.25 37.96 20.59
N LEU A 77 25.17 38.21 19.85
CA LEU A 77 24.25 39.32 20.12
C LEU A 77 22.82 38.82 20.45
N ILE A 78 22.07 39.63 21.19
CA ILE A 78 20.64 39.49 21.44
C ILE A 78 19.95 40.72 20.86
N PHE A 79 19.01 40.50 19.94
CA PHE A 79 18.11 41.52 19.42
C PHE A 79 16.79 41.47 20.18
N LYS A 80 16.51 42.51 20.97
CA LYS A 80 15.29 42.66 21.76
C LYS A 80 14.14 43.32 21.01
N LYS A 81 14.44 43.91 19.84
CA LYS A 81 13.47 44.52 18.92
C LYS A 81 13.39 43.67 17.64
N PRO A 82 12.26 43.69 16.92
CA PRO A 82 12.14 43.05 15.63
C PRO A 82 13.21 43.54 14.65
N VAL A 83 13.72 42.64 13.82
CA VAL A 83 14.66 42.98 12.73
C VAL A 83 13.98 42.76 11.40
N SER A 84 13.98 43.75 10.51
CA SER A 84 13.34 43.64 9.20
C SER A 84 14.26 43.97 8.03
N PHE A 85 14.20 43.14 7.00
CA PHE A 85 14.79 43.36 5.67
C PHE A 85 13.68 43.24 4.64
N PHE A 86 13.33 44.33 3.97
CA PHE A 86 12.34 44.34 2.89
C PHE A 86 12.95 44.94 1.63
N GLN A 87 12.91 44.21 0.51
CA GLN A 87 13.49 44.66 -0.76
C GLN A 87 14.97 45.05 -0.67
N SER A 88 15.74 44.32 0.15
CA SER A 88 17.15 44.59 0.38
C SER A 88 18.05 43.63 -0.40
N THR A 89 19.34 43.96 -0.50
CA THR A 89 20.36 43.12 -1.14
C THR A 89 21.58 43.03 -0.23
N ILE A 90 22.08 41.82 0.00
CA ILE A 90 23.29 41.57 0.77
C ILE A 90 24.32 40.94 -0.16
N ASN A 91 25.39 41.69 -0.46
CA ASN A 91 26.35 41.30 -1.50
C ASN A 91 27.40 40.27 -1.04
N GLY A 92 27.86 40.38 0.21
CA GLY A 92 28.80 39.43 0.82
C GLY A 92 28.12 38.23 1.50
N PRO A 93 28.88 37.33 2.13
CA PRO A 93 28.33 36.30 2.99
C PRO A 93 27.66 36.92 4.22
N THR A 94 26.57 36.31 4.65
CA THR A 94 25.85 36.60 5.89
C THR A 94 26.19 35.50 6.88
N ASN A 95 26.90 35.82 7.96
CA ASN A 95 27.23 34.86 9.00
C ASN A 95 26.65 35.31 10.34
N ILE A 96 25.63 34.60 10.80
CA ILE A 96 24.90 34.85 12.04
C ILE A 96 25.22 33.71 13.00
N ARG A 97 25.98 33.98 14.05
CA ARG A 97 26.49 32.95 14.98
C ARG A 97 26.15 33.26 16.43
N ASN A 98 25.56 32.31 17.14
CA ASN A 98 25.19 32.46 18.56
C ASN A 98 24.23 33.63 18.83
N VAL A 99 23.45 34.05 17.84
CA VAL A 99 22.56 35.21 17.94
C VAL A 99 21.18 34.80 18.41
N ILE A 100 20.55 35.64 19.24
CA ILE A 100 19.14 35.50 19.66
C ILE A 100 18.31 36.63 19.06
N PHE A 101 17.22 36.29 18.40
CA PHE A 101 16.17 37.24 18.00
C PHE A 101 14.93 37.00 18.87
N GLU A 102 14.77 37.80 19.93
CA GLU A 102 13.66 37.65 20.89
C GLU A 102 12.32 38.02 20.26
N GLN A 103 12.30 39.08 19.44
CA GLN A 103 11.10 39.55 18.75
C GLN A 103 11.08 39.18 17.25
N GLY A 104 11.98 38.28 16.84
CA GLY A 104 11.97 37.66 15.52
C GLY A 104 12.62 38.49 14.42
N ILE A 105 12.66 37.90 13.24
CA ILE A 105 13.28 38.48 12.05
C ILE A 105 12.35 38.31 10.84
N THR A 106 12.17 39.39 10.07
CA THR A 106 11.35 39.39 8.85
C THR A 106 12.22 39.74 7.67
N ILE A 107 12.37 38.82 6.73
CA ILE A 107 13.15 38.98 5.51
C ILE A 107 12.22 38.74 4.32
N ILE A 108 11.95 39.77 3.53
CA ILE A 108 10.98 39.71 2.43
C ILE A 108 11.60 40.33 1.18
N THR A 109 11.46 39.65 0.04
CA THR A 109 11.94 40.14 -1.27
C THR A 109 13.42 40.54 -1.23
N THR A 110 14.22 39.82 -0.45
CA THR A 110 15.63 40.14 -0.22
C THR A 110 16.54 39.18 -0.96
N SER A 111 17.62 39.70 -1.54
CA SER A 111 18.62 38.91 -2.27
C SER A 111 19.89 38.73 -1.46
N PHE A 112 20.38 37.50 -1.34
CA PHE A 112 21.67 37.16 -0.75
C PHE A 112 22.60 36.65 -1.86
N HIS A 113 23.67 37.39 -2.14
CA HIS A 113 24.65 37.01 -3.17
C HIS A 113 25.74 36.09 -2.62
N GLY A 114 26.11 36.22 -1.34
CA GLY A 114 27.02 35.33 -0.63
C GLY A 114 26.31 34.21 0.14
N GLU A 115 27.08 33.36 0.82
CA GLU A 115 26.54 32.29 1.69
C GLU A 115 25.79 32.89 2.88
N ALA A 116 24.67 32.30 3.27
CA ALA A 116 23.89 32.72 4.43
C ALA A 116 23.91 31.63 5.51
N ASN A 117 24.74 31.81 6.53
CA ASN A 117 25.02 30.81 7.55
C ASN A 117 24.47 31.25 8.91
N PHE A 118 23.55 30.46 9.47
CA PHE A 118 22.93 30.65 10.78
C PHE A 118 23.36 29.51 11.71
N PHE A 119 24.39 29.76 12.53
CA PHE A 119 24.95 28.75 13.44
C PHE A 119 24.60 29.06 14.89
N ASN A 120 24.00 28.09 15.59
CA ASN A 120 23.58 28.24 16.99
C ASN A 120 22.70 29.49 17.19
N THR A 121 21.84 29.77 16.21
CA THR A 121 20.94 30.92 16.22
C THR A 121 19.62 30.52 16.86
N ARG A 122 19.06 31.40 17.70
CA ARG A 122 17.74 31.21 18.30
C ARG A 122 16.80 32.30 17.82
N ILE A 123 15.71 31.90 17.19
CA ILE A 123 14.60 32.77 16.80
C ILE A 123 13.41 32.36 17.65
N GLU A 124 13.01 33.22 18.58
CA GLU A 124 12.01 32.86 19.60
C GLU A 124 10.58 33.07 19.14
N THR A 125 10.34 34.09 18.32
CA THR A 125 9.02 34.39 17.77
C THR A 125 8.90 34.02 16.29
N PRO A 126 7.68 33.65 15.85
CA PRO A 126 7.36 33.40 14.44
C PRO A 126 7.95 34.45 13.48
N SER A 127 8.83 34.00 12.59
CA SER A 127 9.65 34.83 11.70
C SER A 127 9.46 34.47 10.23
N ILE A 128 9.48 35.46 9.34
CA ILE A 128 9.07 35.32 7.93
C ILE A 128 10.27 35.50 7.00
N PHE A 129 10.45 34.59 6.04
CA PHE A 129 11.53 34.57 5.05
C PHE A 129 10.93 34.43 3.64
N ARG A 130 10.24 35.43 3.12
CA ARG A 130 9.40 35.29 1.91
C ARG A 130 10.04 35.88 0.65
N SER A 131 9.83 35.25 -0.49
CA SER A 131 10.27 35.76 -1.80
C SER A 131 11.78 36.02 -1.86
N LEU A 132 12.57 35.15 -1.23
CA LEU A 132 14.01 35.31 -1.16
C LEU A 132 14.69 34.88 -2.46
N LYS A 133 15.80 35.52 -2.80
CA LYS A 133 16.72 35.03 -3.81
C LYS A 133 18.07 34.74 -3.17
N ILE A 134 18.44 33.47 -3.12
CA ILE A 134 19.62 32.97 -2.43
C ILE A 134 20.59 32.40 -3.47
N ASN A 135 21.64 33.13 -3.82
CA ASN A 135 22.56 32.76 -4.91
C ASN A 135 23.63 31.73 -4.51
N LYS A 136 23.92 31.63 -3.20
CA LYS A 136 24.86 30.66 -2.61
C LYS A 136 24.17 29.88 -1.51
N SER A 137 24.86 28.95 -0.87
CA SER A 137 24.22 28.06 0.11
C SER A 137 23.62 28.85 1.28
N ILE A 138 22.48 28.40 1.78
CA ILE A 138 21.91 28.85 3.05
C ILE A 138 21.90 27.69 4.05
N SER A 139 22.38 27.94 5.27
CA SER A 139 22.49 26.92 6.30
C SER A 139 21.93 27.36 7.65
N PHE A 140 21.25 26.44 8.34
CA PHE A 140 20.81 26.58 9.72
C PHE A 140 21.30 25.39 10.54
N ILE A 141 22.34 25.61 11.32
CA ILE A 141 23.09 24.54 12.00
C ILE A 141 23.04 24.75 13.52
N LYS A 142 22.62 23.73 14.28
CA LYS A 142 22.49 23.78 15.74
C LYS A 142 21.54 24.89 16.23
N SER A 143 20.55 25.25 15.42
CA SER A 143 19.71 26.43 15.64
C SER A 143 18.31 26.04 16.13
N ILE A 144 17.65 26.95 16.87
CA ILE A 144 16.25 26.82 17.29
C ILE A 144 15.46 27.88 16.53
N LEU A 145 14.53 27.44 15.68
CA LEU A 145 13.91 28.27 14.67
C LEU A 145 12.40 28.29 14.84
N ALA A 146 11.85 29.43 15.24
CA ALA A 146 10.46 29.77 15.03
C ALA A 146 10.27 30.43 13.64
N ILE A 147 10.78 29.84 12.57
CA ILE A 147 10.60 30.37 11.20
C ILE A 147 9.35 29.76 10.58
N THR A 148 8.49 30.61 10.03
CA THR A 148 7.18 30.21 9.51
C THR A 148 7.11 30.06 8.00
N GLU A 149 7.88 30.83 7.23
CA GLU A 149 7.66 30.94 5.79
C GLU A 149 8.96 31.15 5.02
N PHE A 150 9.18 30.33 3.99
CA PHE A 150 10.18 30.40 2.91
C PHE A 150 9.52 30.50 1.52
N SER A 151 8.23 30.84 1.45
CA SER A 151 7.44 30.73 0.23
C SER A 151 7.91 31.66 -0.89
N ASN A 152 7.66 31.26 -2.15
CA ASN A 152 8.03 32.02 -3.36
C ASN A 152 9.53 32.33 -3.48
N SER A 153 10.39 31.53 -2.86
CA SER A 153 11.83 31.78 -2.82
C SER A 153 12.59 30.96 -3.87
N ILE A 154 13.74 31.46 -4.30
CA ILE A 154 14.65 30.80 -5.25
C ILE A 154 15.98 30.56 -4.55
N PHE A 155 16.42 29.31 -4.53
CA PHE A 155 17.68 28.88 -3.98
C PHE A 155 18.54 28.30 -5.09
N GLU A 156 19.57 29.04 -5.50
CA GLU A 156 20.47 28.65 -6.58
C GLU A 156 21.43 27.53 -6.18
N GLU A 157 21.78 27.47 -4.89
CA GLU A 157 22.67 26.47 -4.29
C GLU A 157 21.96 25.70 -3.15
N ASN A 158 22.72 25.03 -2.29
CA ASN A 158 22.17 24.10 -1.32
C ASN A 158 21.42 24.80 -0.17
N ILE A 159 20.35 24.16 0.31
CA ILE A 159 19.75 24.45 1.61
C ILE A 159 20.13 23.36 2.59
N ILE A 160 20.66 23.77 3.75
CA ILE A 160 21.15 22.84 4.77
C ILE A 160 20.50 23.19 6.11
N LEU A 161 19.61 22.33 6.61
CA LEU A 161 19.18 22.38 8.00
C LEU A 161 19.82 21.20 8.73
N MET A 162 20.60 21.46 9.78
CA MET A 162 21.35 20.42 10.46
C MET A 162 21.35 20.56 11.98
N ASN A 163 21.02 19.48 12.70
CA ASN A 163 21.05 19.44 14.17
C ASN A 163 20.20 20.56 14.82
N SER A 164 19.09 20.91 14.19
CA SER A 164 18.28 22.09 14.54
C SER A 164 16.87 21.67 14.98
N ILE A 165 16.16 22.58 15.64
CA ILE A 165 14.75 22.39 16.02
C ILE A 165 13.92 23.47 15.34
N VAL A 166 12.87 23.07 14.63
CA VAL A 166 11.89 23.98 14.05
C VAL A 166 10.61 23.90 14.88
N SER A 167 10.34 24.94 15.66
CA SER A 167 9.24 24.98 16.64
C SER A 167 7.89 25.37 16.03
N THR A 168 7.90 25.96 14.85
CA THR A 168 6.71 26.38 14.10
C THR A 168 6.52 25.53 12.84
N PRO A 169 5.31 25.52 12.22
CA PRO A 169 5.18 25.08 10.84
C PRO A 169 6.10 25.88 9.92
N ILE A 170 6.66 25.25 8.89
CA ILE A 170 7.56 25.88 7.93
C ILE A 170 7.03 25.67 6.50
N ASP A 171 6.83 26.78 5.80
CA ASP A 171 6.21 26.84 4.48
C ASP A 171 7.24 27.18 3.38
N PHE A 172 7.64 26.20 2.58
CA PHE A 172 8.47 26.35 1.39
C PHE A 172 7.66 26.42 0.08
N THR A 173 6.36 26.73 0.12
CA THR A 173 5.49 26.64 -1.05
C THR A 173 5.91 27.57 -2.18
N LYS A 174 5.68 27.13 -3.42
CA LYS A 174 6.00 27.89 -4.65
C LYS A 174 7.48 28.27 -4.78
N SER A 175 8.37 27.54 -4.11
CA SER A 175 9.80 27.81 -4.14
C SER A 175 10.53 26.93 -5.15
N THR A 176 11.70 27.38 -5.59
CA THR A 176 12.57 26.64 -6.51
C THR A 176 13.91 26.36 -5.85
N PHE A 177 14.33 25.10 -5.85
CA PHE A 177 15.59 24.63 -5.29
C PHE A 177 16.45 24.07 -6.41
N ASN A 178 17.48 24.79 -6.83
CA ASN A 178 18.33 24.42 -7.97
C ASN A 178 19.38 23.36 -7.60
N LYS A 179 19.75 23.27 -6.32
CA LYS A 179 20.62 22.23 -5.77
C LYS A 179 19.95 21.48 -4.62
N ASN A 180 20.76 20.89 -3.74
CA ASN A 180 20.26 19.92 -2.78
C ASN A 180 19.48 20.61 -1.65
N VAL A 181 18.40 19.96 -1.22
CA VAL A 181 17.71 20.28 0.03
C VAL A 181 18.06 19.19 1.04
N SER A 182 18.85 19.56 2.05
CA SER A 182 19.39 18.62 3.05
C SER A 182 18.91 18.97 4.44
N ILE A 183 18.03 18.12 4.98
CA ILE A 183 17.47 18.24 6.33
C ILE A 183 17.98 17.06 7.15
N ASN A 184 18.98 17.31 7.98
CA ASN A 184 19.72 16.30 8.73
C ASN A 184 19.57 16.51 10.23
N ASN A 185 19.02 15.54 10.93
CA ASN A 185 18.86 15.59 12.38
C ASN A 185 18.03 16.80 12.85
N VAL A 186 16.92 17.09 12.15
CA VAL A 186 16.06 18.27 12.43
C VAL A 186 14.69 17.84 12.91
N ALA A 187 14.30 18.23 14.13
CA ALA A 187 12.96 17.99 14.65
C ALA A 187 11.98 19.09 14.22
N PHE A 188 10.81 18.69 13.73
CA PHE A 188 9.74 19.62 13.32
C PHE A 188 8.54 19.47 14.24
N ALA A 189 8.30 20.47 15.09
CA ALA A 189 7.11 20.51 15.94
C ALA A 189 5.83 20.83 15.13
N GLY A 190 5.98 21.46 13.96
CA GLY A 190 4.90 21.81 13.06
C GLY A 190 4.90 21.06 11.72
N LYS A 191 4.05 21.55 10.81
CA LYS A 191 3.94 21.06 9.43
C LYS A 191 5.12 21.53 8.57
N LEU A 192 5.61 20.67 7.67
CA LEU A 192 6.62 20.96 6.64
C LEU A 192 5.92 20.98 5.27
N ASP A 193 5.84 22.14 4.61
CA ASP A 193 5.12 22.28 3.33
C ASP A 193 6.05 22.65 2.18
N PHE A 194 6.08 21.87 1.11
CA PHE A 194 6.79 22.14 -0.15
C PHE A 194 5.83 22.23 -1.34
N SER A 195 4.53 22.45 -1.11
CA SER A 195 3.53 22.39 -2.19
C SER A 195 3.81 23.40 -3.31
N ASN A 196 3.55 23.00 -4.55
CA ASN A 196 3.79 23.77 -5.76
C ASN A 196 5.27 24.19 -5.97
N SER A 197 6.21 23.45 -5.39
CA SER A 197 7.65 23.75 -5.48
C SER A 197 8.35 22.86 -6.51
N ILE A 198 9.53 23.29 -6.95
CA ILE A 198 10.39 22.53 -7.86
C ILE A 198 11.73 22.27 -7.17
N ILE A 199 12.09 20.99 -7.04
CA ILE A 199 13.38 20.56 -6.47
C ILE A 199 14.19 19.91 -7.59
N ASN A 200 15.20 20.62 -8.09
CA ASN A 200 15.96 20.24 -9.28
C ASN A 200 17.04 19.19 -9.02
N SER A 201 17.46 19.03 -7.76
CA SER A 201 18.50 18.08 -7.34
C SER A 201 17.99 17.17 -6.23
N ILE A 202 18.89 16.67 -5.37
CA ILE A 202 18.56 15.71 -4.31
C ILE A 202 17.74 16.39 -3.21
N PHE A 203 16.63 15.74 -2.85
CA PHE A 203 15.89 16.04 -1.62
C PHE A 203 16.20 14.96 -0.58
N SER A 204 16.68 15.36 0.60
CA SER A 204 17.00 14.42 1.67
C SER A 204 16.49 14.88 3.03
N ILE A 205 15.76 14.01 3.73
CA ILE A 205 15.43 14.15 5.15
C ILE A 205 15.93 12.91 5.89
N ARG A 206 16.88 13.06 6.81
CA ARG A 206 17.47 11.92 7.53
C ARG A 206 17.84 12.22 8.96
N ASN A 207 17.90 11.16 9.77
CA ASN A 207 18.54 11.18 11.08
C ASN A 207 19.75 10.23 11.09
N ASP A 208 20.96 10.75 11.17
CA ASP A 208 22.19 9.96 11.14
C ASP A 208 22.84 9.81 12.52
N ILE A 209 22.48 10.67 13.49
CA ILE A 209 23.19 10.73 14.77
C ILE A 209 22.63 9.73 15.77
N THR A 210 21.30 9.66 15.91
CA THR A 210 20.67 8.84 16.94
C THR A 210 20.08 7.56 16.36
N LYS A 211 19.86 6.57 17.23
CA LYS A 211 19.06 5.38 16.90
C LYS A 211 17.56 5.68 16.89
N GLU A 212 17.16 6.86 17.35
CA GLU A 212 15.76 7.24 17.49
C GLU A 212 15.21 7.83 16.19
N TYR A 213 13.88 7.81 16.07
CA TYR A 213 13.19 8.42 14.95
C TYR A 213 12.99 9.91 15.24
N ILE A 214 13.26 10.75 14.25
CA ILE A 214 12.89 12.15 14.34
C ILE A 214 11.41 12.31 14.04
N LYS A 215 10.74 13.11 14.87
CA LYS A 215 9.32 13.40 14.73
C LYS A 215 9.12 14.55 13.75
N VAL A 216 8.22 14.31 12.78
CA VAL A 216 7.66 15.32 11.89
C VAL A 216 6.16 15.24 12.03
N LYS A 217 5.52 16.33 12.43
CA LYS A 217 4.07 16.32 12.66
C LYS A 217 3.29 16.04 11.37
N GLU A 218 3.51 16.86 10.34
CA GLU A 218 2.89 16.73 9.02
C GLU A 218 3.89 17.12 7.93
N ALA A 219 3.83 16.46 6.76
CA ALA A 219 4.62 16.84 5.59
C ALA A 219 3.76 16.88 4.33
N VAL A 220 3.87 17.96 3.55
CA VAL A 220 3.04 18.19 2.36
C VAL A 220 3.93 18.52 1.16
N PHE A 221 3.74 17.79 0.07
CA PHE A 221 4.46 17.91 -1.20
C PHE A 221 3.47 17.91 -2.37
N SER A 222 2.35 18.62 -2.24
CA SER A 222 1.29 18.60 -3.26
C SER A 222 1.68 19.46 -4.45
N ASN A 223 1.48 18.96 -5.68
CA ASN A 223 1.94 19.60 -6.92
C ASN A 223 3.46 19.89 -6.94
N THR A 224 4.25 19.17 -6.16
CA THR A 224 5.70 19.33 -6.13
C THR A 224 6.35 18.51 -7.24
N ILE A 225 7.35 19.09 -7.91
CA ILE A 225 8.15 18.41 -8.93
C ILE A 225 9.53 18.11 -8.34
N PHE A 226 9.89 16.83 -8.29
CA PHE A 226 11.21 16.35 -7.89
C PHE A 226 11.96 15.88 -9.14
N ASN A 227 12.92 16.67 -9.62
CA ASN A 227 13.77 16.29 -10.75
C ASN A 227 14.96 15.43 -10.31
N GLY A 228 15.38 15.52 -9.05
CA GLY A 228 16.41 14.65 -8.47
C GLY A 228 15.87 13.60 -7.51
N LYS A 229 16.78 12.79 -6.96
CA LYS A 229 16.46 11.67 -6.07
C LYS A 229 15.85 12.16 -4.75
N VAL A 230 14.92 11.37 -4.21
CA VAL A 230 14.28 11.61 -2.91
C VAL A 230 14.73 10.54 -1.93
N ASN A 231 15.41 10.94 -0.86
CA ASN A 231 15.92 10.04 0.17
C ASN A 231 15.35 10.43 1.53
N ILE A 232 14.55 9.56 2.15
CA ILE A 232 13.97 9.80 3.47
C ILE A 232 14.33 8.64 4.38
N SER A 233 14.94 8.92 5.54
CA SER A 233 15.31 7.85 6.47
C SER A 233 15.23 8.19 7.96
N LYS A 234 14.79 7.24 8.78
CA LYS A 234 14.72 7.33 10.26
C LYS A 234 13.82 8.47 10.76
N ILE A 235 12.64 8.59 10.13
CA ILE A 235 11.63 9.62 10.42
C ILE A 235 10.30 8.97 10.85
N CYS A 236 9.67 9.53 11.87
CA CYS A 236 8.33 9.21 12.31
C CYS A 236 7.39 10.36 11.96
N PHE A 237 6.51 10.15 10.98
CA PHE A 237 5.43 11.08 10.67
C PHE A 237 4.25 10.83 11.62
N GLU A 238 3.97 11.80 12.49
CA GLU A 238 2.97 11.62 13.56
C GLU A 238 1.52 11.79 13.05
N GLU A 239 1.31 12.67 12.07
CA GLU A 239 0.02 12.89 11.43
C GLU A 239 0.05 12.52 9.93
N LYS A 240 -0.06 13.50 9.03
CA LYS A 240 -0.29 13.25 7.61
C LYS A 240 0.98 13.42 6.78
N VAL A 241 1.12 12.61 5.75
CA VAL A 241 2.00 12.88 4.61
C VAL A 241 1.12 13.00 3.37
N ILE A 242 1.21 14.13 2.66
CA ILE A 242 0.32 14.43 1.53
C ILE A 242 1.17 14.79 0.32
N THR A 243 1.17 13.93 -0.70
CA THR A 243 1.86 14.11 -1.98
C THR A 243 0.83 13.92 -3.10
N HIS A 244 -0.09 14.88 -3.18
CA HIS A 244 -1.14 14.88 -4.20
C HIS A 244 -0.60 15.49 -5.49
N ASN A 245 -0.77 14.81 -6.62
CA ASN A 245 -0.36 15.32 -7.94
C ASN A 245 1.13 15.72 -8.00
N ALA A 246 1.99 14.97 -7.29
CA ALA A 246 3.44 15.17 -7.32
C ALA A 246 4.07 14.38 -8.48
N ILE A 247 5.19 14.88 -8.99
CA ILE A 247 5.93 14.23 -10.07
C ILE A 247 7.35 13.94 -9.58
N PHE A 248 7.74 12.68 -9.64
CA PHE A 248 9.07 12.21 -9.29
C PHE A 248 9.77 11.69 -10.56
N HIS A 249 10.77 12.43 -11.03
CA HIS A 249 11.55 12.05 -12.21
C HIS A 249 12.62 11.02 -11.91
N GLU A 250 13.13 10.98 -10.68
CA GLU A 250 14.20 10.09 -10.23
C GLU A 250 13.73 9.17 -9.09
N SER A 251 14.61 8.24 -8.68
CA SER A 251 14.28 7.21 -7.70
C SER A 251 13.93 7.77 -6.32
N ILE A 252 13.02 7.09 -5.63
CA ILE A 252 12.65 7.37 -4.24
C ILE A 252 13.10 6.23 -3.34
N ILE A 253 13.85 6.56 -2.30
CA ILE A 253 14.33 5.63 -1.28
C ILE A 253 13.79 6.07 0.08
N VAL A 254 13.01 5.20 0.71
CA VAL A 254 12.34 5.43 1.99
C VAL A 254 12.73 4.30 2.94
N LYS A 255 13.54 4.61 3.97
CA LYS A 255 14.10 3.59 4.87
C LYS A 255 13.84 3.89 6.33
N ASP A 256 13.49 2.89 7.12
CA ASP A 256 13.27 3.06 8.56
C ASP A 256 12.28 4.21 8.82
N ILE A 257 11.05 4.08 8.34
CA ILE A 257 10.00 5.12 8.44
C ILE A 257 8.80 4.61 9.20
N THR A 258 8.19 5.47 10.02
CA THR A 258 6.90 5.20 10.64
C THR A 258 5.86 6.21 10.18
N PHE A 259 4.78 5.74 9.58
CA PHE A 259 3.57 6.53 9.32
C PHE A 259 2.51 6.19 10.38
N ARG A 260 2.38 7.03 11.41
CA ARG A 260 1.40 6.79 12.49
C ARG A 260 -0.05 6.99 12.08
N ASN A 261 -0.28 7.80 11.04
CA ASN A 261 -1.62 8.08 10.55
C ASN A 261 -1.71 7.87 9.04
N LYS A 262 -1.94 8.93 8.26
CA LYS A 262 -2.30 8.81 6.83
C LYS A 262 -1.17 9.30 5.94
N ALA A 263 -0.67 8.41 5.08
CA ALA A 263 0.25 8.74 4.00
C ALA A 263 -0.46 8.63 2.64
N TYR A 264 -0.58 9.76 1.95
CA TYR A 264 -1.27 9.90 0.68
C TYR A 264 -0.28 10.30 -0.42
N PHE A 265 -0.13 9.45 -1.40
CA PHE A 265 0.64 9.63 -2.63
C PHE A 265 -0.27 9.57 -3.85
N THR A 266 -1.38 10.31 -3.80
CA THR A 266 -2.49 10.18 -4.76
C THR A 266 -2.27 11.02 -6.00
N TYR A 267 -2.72 10.53 -7.16
CA TYR A 267 -2.59 11.20 -8.47
C TYR A 267 -1.14 11.52 -8.86
N SER A 268 -0.16 10.87 -8.24
CA SER A 268 1.25 11.16 -8.41
C SER A 268 1.86 10.28 -9.50
N THR A 269 2.91 10.79 -10.15
CA THR A 269 3.64 10.05 -11.20
C THR A 269 5.05 9.75 -10.74
N PHE A 270 5.43 8.47 -10.83
CA PHE A 270 6.75 7.97 -10.46
C PHE A 270 7.44 7.40 -11.71
N ASN A 271 8.44 8.13 -12.20
CA ASN A 271 9.13 7.77 -13.45
C ASN A 271 10.26 6.75 -13.25
N LYS A 272 10.70 6.56 -12.00
CA LYS A 272 11.79 5.64 -11.61
C LYS A 272 11.40 4.85 -10.36
N ASN A 273 12.31 3.98 -9.94
CA ASN A 273 12.07 3.01 -8.87
C ASN A 273 11.66 3.68 -7.55
N ILE A 274 10.77 3.01 -6.83
CA ILE A 274 10.36 3.36 -5.47
C ILE A 274 10.71 2.20 -4.55
N ASP A 275 11.41 2.50 -3.46
CA ASP A 275 11.87 1.50 -2.52
C ASP A 275 11.54 1.91 -1.09
N PHE A 276 10.60 1.20 -0.48
CA PHE A 276 10.29 1.25 0.94
C PHE A 276 10.94 0.04 1.63
N GLU A 277 11.78 0.32 2.62
CA GLU A 277 12.48 -0.66 3.44
C GLU A 277 12.22 -0.34 4.91
N ASN A 278 11.98 -1.37 5.74
CA ASN A 278 11.72 -1.20 7.18
C ASN A 278 10.68 -0.12 7.52
N THR A 279 9.57 -0.08 6.77
CA THR A 279 8.52 0.92 6.97
C THR A 279 7.37 0.37 7.80
N ILE A 280 6.96 1.10 8.84
CA ILE A 280 5.78 0.81 9.67
C ILE A 280 4.63 1.71 9.21
N ILE A 281 3.49 1.11 8.90
CA ILE A 281 2.26 1.80 8.51
C ILE A 281 1.21 1.43 9.56
N GLU A 282 0.79 2.39 10.38
CA GLU A 282 -0.15 2.11 11.47
C GLU A 282 -1.61 2.22 11.04
N LYS A 283 -1.94 3.10 10.08
CA LYS A 283 -3.34 3.33 9.67
C LYS A 283 -3.57 3.22 8.16
N HIS A 284 -2.97 4.10 7.35
CA HIS A 284 -3.34 4.17 5.95
C HIS A 284 -2.19 4.64 5.05
N LEU A 285 -1.87 3.86 4.02
CA LEU A 285 -0.98 4.24 2.93
C LEU A 285 -1.74 4.14 1.61
N SER A 286 -1.73 5.20 0.81
CA SER A 286 -2.47 5.22 -0.45
C SER A 286 -1.68 5.85 -1.59
N PHE A 287 -1.70 5.17 -2.73
CA PHE A 287 -1.22 5.64 -4.02
C PHE A 287 -2.37 5.79 -5.01
N ALA A 288 -3.59 6.06 -4.54
CA ALA A 288 -4.77 6.05 -5.42
C ALA A 288 -4.60 6.97 -6.64
N TYR A 289 -4.94 6.44 -7.82
CA TYR A 289 -4.85 7.10 -9.14
C TYR A 289 -3.44 7.50 -9.57
N SER A 290 -2.41 6.93 -8.94
CA SER A 290 -1.01 7.20 -9.29
C SER A 290 -0.50 6.26 -10.39
N ARG A 291 0.61 6.67 -11.02
CA ARG A 291 1.26 5.90 -12.08
C ARG A 291 2.69 5.52 -11.69
N PHE A 292 2.98 4.23 -11.77
CA PHE A 292 4.31 3.67 -11.58
C PHE A 292 4.86 3.21 -12.93
N LYS A 293 5.86 3.93 -13.45
CA LYS A 293 6.50 3.57 -14.72
C LYS A 293 7.59 2.50 -14.56
N GLU A 294 8.16 2.42 -13.37
CA GLU A 294 9.26 1.53 -13.03
C GLU A 294 8.95 0.79 -11.71
N GLU A 295 9.94 0.06 -11.21
CA GLU A 295 9.77 -0.92 -10.14
C GLU A 295 9.36 -0.30 -8.79
N VAL A 296 8.37 -0.90 -8.12
CA VAL A 296 7.95 -0.56 -6.75
C VAL A 296 8.23 -1.71 -5.80
N LYS A 297 9.01 -1.43 -4.76
CA LYS A 297 9.38 -2.38 -3.71
C LYS A 297 8.84 -1.92 -2.37
N LEU A 298 7.89 -2.67 -1.81
CA LEU A 298 7.42 -2.51 -0.44
C LEU A 298 8.00 -3.66 0.40
N ARG A 299 9.28 -3.55 0.74
CA ARG A 299 10.06 -4.62 1.40
C ARG A 299 10.04 -4.45 2.91
N GLU A 300 9.82 -5.58 3.58
CA GLU A 300 9.89 -5.68 5.04
C GLU A 300 8.92 -4.76 5.79
N ILE A 301 7.89 -4.25 5.10
CA ILE A 301 6.92 -3.35 5.70
C ILE A 301 6.12 -4.04 6.81
N ASN A 302 5.79 -3.31 7.87
CA ASN A 302 4.83 -3.70 8.90
C ASN A 302 3.54 -2.91 8.68
N PHE A 303 2.44 -3.63 8.44
CA PHE A 303 1.16 -3.05 8.05
C PHE A 303 -0.01 -3.84 8.65
N GLU A 304 0.18 -4.41 9.85
CA GLU A 304 -0.73 -5.39 10.48
C GLU A 304 -2.20 -4.99 10.36
N SER A 305 -2.60 -3.82 10.85
CA SER A 305 -3.99 -3.34 10.75
C SER A 305 -4.19 -2.18 9.77
N ALA A 306 -3.24 -1.96 8.87
CA ALA A 306 -3.29 -0.84 7.96
C ALA A 306 -4.17 -1.09 6.74
N VAL A 307 -4.64 0.00 6.16
CA VAL A 307 -5.25 0.00 4.83
C VAL A 307 -4.21 0.46 3.80
N LEU A 308 -3.94 -0.41 2.83
CA LEU A 308 -3.09 -0.12 1.67
C LEU A 308 -3.98 0.08 0.45
N SER A 309 -4.03 1.29 -0.10
CA SER A 309 -4.89 1.63 -1.23
C SER A 309 -4.08 1.94 -2.48
N PHE A 310 -4.25 1.08 -3.48
CA PHE A 310 -3.76 1.20 -4.85
C PHE A 310 -4.95 1.36 -5.81
N THR A 311 -6.03 2.01 -5.36
CA THR A 311 -7.23 2.20 -6.18
C THR A 311 -6.89 3.03 -7.43
N GLY A 312 -7.22 2.54 -8.62
CA GLY A 312 -7.01 3.25 -9.88
C GLY A 312 -5.54 3.41 -10.30
N VAL A 313 -4.59 2.71 -9.66
CA VAL A 313 -3.17 2.83 -10.04
C VAL A 313 -2.91 2.27 -11.43
N GLN A 314 -1.93 2.84 -12.12
CA GLN A 314 -1.36 2.28 -13.35
C GLN A 314 0.03 1.73 -13.03
N ILE A 315 0.24 0.43 -13.24
CA ILE A 315 1.50 -0.26 -12.99
C ILE A 315 2.10 -0.72 -14.33
N ASP A 316 3.18 -0.08 -14.76
CA ASP A 316 3.83 -0.36 -16.05
C ASP A 316 5.10 -1.24 -15.94
N SER A 317 5.44 -1.71 -14.73
CA SER A 317 6.63 -2.52 -14.45
C SER A 317 6.40 -3.50 -13.29
N ALA A 318 7.44 -3.84 -12.51
CA ALA A 318 7.35 -4.75 -11.38
C ALA A 318 6.83 -4.07 -10.10
N PHE A 319 5.94 -4.72 -9.38
CA PHE A 319 5.41 -4.28 -8.10
C PHE A 319 5.51 -5.43 -7.09
N TRP A 320 6.11 -5.17 -5.94
CA TRP A 320 6.38 -6.17 -4.92
C TRP A 320 5.81 -5.75 -3.57
N LEU A 321 4.97 -6.61 -2.99
CA LEU A 321 4.37 -6.43 -1.67
C LEU A 321 4.48 -7.72 -0.85
N GLY A 322 5.15 -7.66 0.30
CA GLY A 322 5.33 -8.81 1.19
C GLY A 322 6.74 -8.91 1.77
N SER A 323 7.10 -10.08 2.31
CA SER A 323 8.45 -10.40 2.81
C SER A 323 9.25 -11.24 1.83
N HIS A 324 10.52 -10.90 1.59
CA HIS A 324 11.33 -11.60 0.59
C HIS A 324 11.25 -13.12 0.78
N LEU A 325 10.98 -13.87 -0.31
CA LEU A 325 10.76 -15.33 -0.29
C LEU A 325 11.84 -16.09 0.50
N ALA A 326 13.07 -15.57 0.55
CA ALA A 326 14.19 -16.19 1.27
C ALA A 326 14.12 -16.07 2.81
N ASN A 327 13.38 -15.09 3.36
CA ASN A 327 13.34 -14.85 4.81
C ASN A 327 12.32 -15.75 5.53
N GLY A 328 11.35 -16.33 4.81
CA GLY A 328 10.39 -17.33 5.32
C GLY A 328 9.44 -16.86 6.44
N ILE A 329 9.51 -15.59 6.85
CA ILE A 329 8.67 -15.02 7.90
C ILE A 329 7.49 -14.30 7.23
N SER A 330 6.28 -14.84 7.41
CA SER A 330 5.07 -14.20 6.92
C SER A 330 4.75 -12.91 7.69
N LYS A 331 4.22 -11.93 6.97
CA LYS A 331 3.80 -10.65 7.56
C LYS A 331 2.36 -10.79 8.07
N LYS A 332 2.14 -10.44 9.34
CA LYS A 332 0.79 -10.36 9.92
C LYS A 332 0.03 -9.22 9.27
N PHE A 333 -1.25 -9.46 8.98
CA PHE A 333 -2.12 -8.52 8.28
C PHE A 333 -3.60 -8.84 8.51
N ASP A 334 -4.35 -7.99 9.19
CA ASP A 334 -5.81 -8.05 9.32
C ASP A 334 -6.56 -6.87 8.66
N GLY A 335 -5.82 -5.95 8.03
CA GLY A 335 -6.34 -4.78 7.34
C GLY A 335 -6.92 -5.03 5.94
N THR A 336 -6.82 -4.03 5.06
CA THR A 336 -7.31 -4.11 3.67
C THR A 336 -6.27 -3.65 2.66
N ILE A 337 -6.02 -4.46 1.64
CA ILE A 337 -5.25 -4.09 0.44
C ILE A 337 -6.23 -3.96 -0.73
N SER A 338 -6.28 -2.80 -1.37
CA SER A 338 -7.21 -2.51 -2.46
C SER A 338 -6.49 -2.08 -3.74
N PHE A 339 -6.62 -2.87 -4.80
CA PHE A 339 -6.27 -2.57 -6.18
C PHE A 339 -7.52 -2.28 -7.03
N GLN A 340 -8.60 -1.77 -6.41
CA GLN A 340 -9.85 -1.49 -7.11
C GLN A 340 -9.60 -0.56 -8.31
N GLY A 341 -10.03 -0.95 -9.52
CA GLY A 341 -9.83 -0.15 -10.73
C GLY A 341 -8.37 -0.01 -11.18
N ALA A 342 -7.43 -0.76 -10.59
CA ALA A 342 -6.03 -0.72 -10.98
C ALA A 342 -5.82 -1.31 -12.38
N ILE A 343 -4.82 -0.81 -13.11
CA ILE A 343 -4.40 -1.32 -14.40
C ILE A 343 -2.99 -1.89 -14.24
N ILE A 344 -2.85 -3.20 -14.41
CA ILE A 344 -1.56 -3.88 -14.51
C ILE A 344 -1.23 -3.99 -16.00
N GLY A 345 -0.27 -3.19 -16.46
CA GLY A 345 0.14 -3.09 -17.86
C GLY A 345 0.68 -4.40 -18.46
N SER A 346 0.76 -4.46 -19.78
CA SER A 346 1.39 -5.59 -20.48
C SER A 346 2.89 -5.60 -20.19
N GLY A 347 3.45 -6.77 -19.87
CA GLY A 347 4.85 -6.90 -19.43
C GLY A 347 5.09 -6.56 -17.96
N SER A 348 4.11 -5.94 -17.27
CA SER A 348 4.16 -5.67 -15.83
C SER A 348 3.96 -6.94 -15.01
N ILE A 349 4.51 -6.95 -13.79
CA ILE A 349 4.32 -8.05 -12.84
C ILE A 349 3.96 -7.48 -11.47
N VAL A 350 2.84 -7.90 -10.91
CA VAL A 350 2.46 -7.61 -9.52
C VAL A 350 2.62 -8.89 -8.70
N ARG A 351 3.47 -8.85 -7.68
CA ARG A 351 3.70 -9.96 -6.76
C ARG A 351 3.26 -9.60 -5.34
N ILE A 352 2.39 -10.43 -4.78
CA ILE A 352 1.94 -10.35 -3.39
C ILE A 352 2.27 -11.68 -2.71
N PHE A 353 3.10 -11.67 -1.67
CA PHE A 353 3.64 -12.90 -1.10
C PHE A 353 3.79 -12.88 0.42
N GLU A 354 3.71 -14.07 1.02
CA GLU A 354 4.03 -14.33 2.44
C GLU A 354 3.23 -13.44 3.42
N ILE A 355 1.90 -13.48 3.28
CA ILE A 355 0.97 -12.73 4.15
C ILE A 355 0.13 -13.71 4.97
N ASN A 356 0.15 -13.51 6.29
CA ASN A 356 -0.49 -14.35 7.29
C ASN A 356 -0.05 -15.82 7.23
N SER A 357 -0.80 -16.69 7.92
CA SER A 357 -0.63 -18.13 7.90
C SER A 357 -1.98 -18.83 7.77
N GLN A 358 -1.96 -20.11 7.41
CA GLN A 358 -3.18 -20.91 7.27
C GLN A 358 -4.03 -20.97 8.56
N GLN A 359 -3.41 -20.83 9.74
CA GLN A 359 -4.07 -20.88 11.04
C GLN A 359 -4.78 -19.55 11.38
N ASN A 360 -4.36 -18.44 10.76
CA ASN A 360 -4.93 -17.12 11.00
C ASN A 360 -5.21 -16.37 9.68
N PRO A 361 -6.20 -16.83 8.88
CA PRO A 361 -6.56 -16.17 7.62
C PRO A 361 -7.43 -14.94 7.89
N VAL A 362 -6.79 -13.79 8.06
CA VAL A 362 -7.43 -12.49 8.33
C VAL A 362 -7.09 -11.47 7.24
N GLY A 363 -7.79 -10.34 7.22
CA GLY A 363 -7.56 -9.28 6.24
C GLY A 363 -8.23 -9.51 4.89
N THR A 364 -8.26 -8.44 4.09
CA THR A 364 -9.00 -8.39 2.82
C THR A 364 -8.13 -7.92 1.66
N LEU A 365 -8.25 -8.58 0.50
CA LEU A 365 -7.62 -8.18 -0.75
C LEU A 365 -8.66 -7.93 -1.85
N LYS A 366 -8.65 -6.75 -2.47
CA LYS A 366 -9.65 -6.36 -3.48
C LYS A 366 -8.98 -6.01 -4.80
N PHE A 367 -9.46 -6.59 -5.89
CA PHE A 367 -9.11 -6.25 -7.27
C PHE A 367 -10.34 -5.81 -8.07
N THR A 368 -11.40 -5.35 -7.39
CA THR A 368 -12.68 -5.06 -8.05
C THR A 368 -12.51 -4.06 -9.21
N ASN A 369 -13.10 -4.36 -10.37
CA ASN A 369 -12.98 -3.59 -11.60
C ASN A 369 -11.52 -3.35 -12.09
N ALA A 370 -10.55 -4.17 -11.66
CA ALA A 370 -9.18 -4.05 -12.14
C ALA A 370 -9.04 -4.56 -13.59
N ILE A 371 -8.01 -4.10 -14.29
CA ILE A 371 -7.62 -4.58 -15.62
C ILE A 371 -6.23 -5.20 -15.50
N ILE A 372 -6.14 -6.51 -15.68
CA ILE A 372 -4.90 -7.28 -15.55
C ILE A 372 -4.43 -7.69 -16.95
N ARG A 373 -3.51 -6.91 -17.53
CA ARG A 373 -2.85 -7.23 -18.81
C ARG A 373 -1.50 -7.92 -18.65
N GLY A 374 -0.84 -7.70 -17.51
CA GLY A 374 0.41 -8.35 -17.12
C GLY A 374 0.20 -9.61 -16.28
N LEU A 375 1.20 -9.95 -15.46
CA LEU A 375 1.13 -11.06 -14.52
C LEU A 375 0.73 -10.56 -13.12
N LEU A 376 -0.29 -11.17 -12.53
CA LEU A 376 -0.57 -11.07 -11.10
C LEU A 376 -0.22 -12.41 -10.44
N ASP A 377 0.76 -12.41 -9.53
CA ASP A 377 1.26 -13.59 -8.84
C ASP A 377 1.03 -13.44 -7.34
N ILE A 378 0.16 -14.29 -6.77
CA ILE A 378 -0.21 -14.25 -5.35
C ILE A 378 0.14 -15.58 -4.70
N ARG A 379 1.15 -15.62 -3.82
CA ARG A 379 1.66 -16.87 -3.24
C ARG A 379 1.80 -16.81 -1.73
N ASN A 380 1.40 -17.87 -1.03
CA ASN A 380 1.51 -17.93 0.44
C ASN A 380 0.77 -16.75 1.12
N VAL A 381 -0.45 -16.49 0.64
CA VAL A 381 -1.32 -15.43 1.14
C VAL A 381 -2.60 -16.04 1.69
N PHE A 382 -2.84 -15.83 2.99
CA PHE A 382 -4.00 -16.37 3.71
C PHE A 382 -4.88 -15.23 4.23
N LEU A 383 -6.09 -15.12 3.70
CA LEU A 383 -6.98 -13.97 3.94
C LEU A 383 -8.37 -14.43 4.35
N SER A 384 -9.14 -13.53 4.98
CA SER A 384 -10.56 -13.78 5.25
C SER A 384 -11.44 -13.48 4.03
N SER A 385 -10.99 -12.57 3.15
CA SER A 385 -11.74 -12.17 1.96
C SER A 385 -10.85 -11.78 0.79
N ILE A 386 -11.19 -12.29 -0.41
CA ILE A 386 -10.66 -11.82 -1.69
C ILE A 386 -11.81 -11.60 -2.69
N SER A 387 -11.70 -10.54 -3.49
CA SER A 387 -12.65 -10.29 -4.57
C SER A 387 -11.98 -9.76 -5.84
N PHE A 388 -12.37 -10.35 -6.97
CA PHE A 388 -12.04 -9.96 -8.33
C PHE A 388 -13.29 -9.52 -9.11
N ASP A 389 -14.35 -9.09 -8.42
CA ASP A 389 -15.61 -8.74 -9.09
C ASP A 389 -15.42 -7.62 -10.13
N GLY A 390 -15.97 -7.81 -11.34
CA GLY A 390 -15.79 -6.89 -12.47
C GLY A 390 -14.36 -6.81 -13.05
N THR A 391 -13.43 -7.65 -12.60
CA THR A 391 -12.05 -7.67 -13.13
C THR A 391 -12.00 -8.21 -14.55
N VAL A 392 -11.20 -7.58 -15.41
CA VAL A 392 -10.89 -8.06 -16.76
C VAL A 392 -9.44 -8.56 -16.80
N VAL A 393 -9.25 -9.81 -17.22
CA VAL A 393 -7.92 -10.42 -17.33
C VAL A 393 -7.64 -10.74 -18.79
N SER A 394 -6.63 -10.07 -19.37
CA SER A 394 -6.04 -10.47 -20.65
C SER A 394 -4.65 -11.07 -20.48
N GLY A 395 -3.97 -10.69 -19.39
CA GLY A 395 -2.73 -11.30 -18.90
C GLY A 395 -3.00 -12.59 -18.13
N ASN A 396 -2.26 -12.85 -17.06
CA ASN A 396 -2.40 -14.09 -16.28
C ASN A 396 -2.50 -13.79 -14.79
N ILE A 397 -3.32 -14.58 -14.09
CA ILE A 397 -3.27 -14.69 -12.62
C ILE A 397 -2.67 -16.05 -12.25
N GLN A 398 -1.72 -16.04 -11.32
CA GLN A 398 -1.12 -17.23 -10.74
C GLN A 398 -1.26 -17.21 -9.23
N ASP A 399 -1.54 -18.38 -8.66
CA ASP A 399 -1.60 -18.59 -7.23
C ASP A 399 -1.27 -20.05 -6.86
N ASN A 400 -0.99 -20.31 -5.57
CA ASN A 400 -0.68 -21.65 -5.06
C ASN A 400 -1.81 -22.26 -4.19
N ASN A 401 -3.06 -21.99 -4.55
CA ASN A 401 -4.32 -22.44 -3.95
C ASN A 401 -4.55 -21.95 -2.51
N THR A 402 -3.81 -20.95 -2.03
CA THR A 402 -4.01 -20.38 -0.67
C THR A 402 -5.23 -19.45 -0.60
N LEU A 403 -5.73 -19.01 -1.76
CA LEU A 403 -6.85 -18.07 -1.87
C LEU A 403 -8.21 -18.73 -1.66
N SER A 404 -8.32 -20.06 -1.74
CA SER A 404 -9.60 -20.78 -1.81
C SER A 404 -10.56 -20.45 -0.65
N ASN A 405 -10.02 -20.30 0.56
CA ASN A 405 -10.84 -20.03 1.75
C ASN A 405 -11.31 -18.57 1.82
N ALA A 406 -10.63 -17.66 1.14
CA ALA A 406 -10.93 -16.23 1.13
C ALA A 406 -12.03 -15.87 0.11
N ILE A 407 -12.39 -16.77 -0.81
CA ILE A 407 -13.31 -16.45 -1.91
C ILE A 407 -14.74 -16.28 -1.37
N SER A 408 -15.22 -15.03 -1.40
CA SER A 408 -16.52 -14.68 -0.85
C SER A 408 -17.67 -14.78 -1.87
N ASP A 409 -17.38 -14.56 -3.15
CA ASP A 409 -18.37 -14.42 -4.23
C ASP A 409 -18.17 -15.42 -5.40
N CYS A 410 -19.21 -15.57 -6.23
CA CYS A 410 -19.23 -16.53 -7.33
C CYS A 410 -18.43 -16.06 -8.55
N SER A 411 -18.41 -14.74 -8.84
CA SER A 411 -17.67 -14.18 -9.98
C SER A 411 -16.16 -14.36 -9.80
N THR A 412 -15.65 -14.14 -8.59
CA THR A 412 -14.26 -14.39 -8.21
C THR A 412 -13.87 -15.85 -8.35
N ALA A 413 -14.68 -16.78 -7.83
CA ALA A 413 -14.43 -18.21 -7.97
C ALA A 413 -14.36 -18.64 -9.45
N ARG A 414 -15.29 -18.11 -10.27
CA ARG A 414 -15.32 -18.37 -11.71
C ARG A 414 -14.08 -17.85 -12.41
N LEU A 415 -13.67 -16.61 -12.13
CA LEU A 415 -12.50 -15.99 -12.74
C LEU A 415 -11.24 -16.78 -12.42
N LEU A 416 -10.96 -17.07 -11.15
CA LEU A 416 -9.79 -17.84 -10.73
C LEU A 416 -9.79 -19.26 -11.31
N LYS A 417 -10.95 -19.90 -11.44
CA LYS A 417 -11.09 -21.19 -12.15
C LYS A 417 -10.65 -21.08 -13.61
N HIS A 418 -11.07 -20.04 -14.33
CA HIS A 418 -10.68 -19.87 -15.74
C HIS A 418 -9.18 -19.59 -15.87
N GLU A 419 -8.61 -18.74 -15.00
CA GLU A 419 -7.18 -18.44 -14.99
C GLU A 419 -6.33 -19.67 -14.65
N ALA A 420 -6.74 -20.48 -13.67
CA ALA A 420 -6.05 -21.73 -13.33
C ALA A 420 -6.06 -22.73 -14.50
N ARG A 421 -7.18 -22.84 -15.25
CA ARG A 421 -7.25 -23.68 -16.46
C ARG A 421 -6.35 -23.17 -17.59
N LYS A 422 -6.26 -21.84 -17.75
CA LYS A 422 -5.42 -21.20 -18.77
C LYS A 422 -3.95 -21.62 -18.64
N ILE A 423 -3.48 -21.85 -17.42
CA ILE A 423 -2.10 -22.28 -17.12
C ILE A 423 -1.97 -23.79 -16.85
N ASN A 424 -2.97 -24.62 -17.20
CA ASN A 424 -3.02 -26.06 -16.93
C ASN A 424 -2.89 -26.45 -15.44
N ASN A 425 -3.27 -25.56 -14.51
CA ASN A 425 -3.38 -25.89 -13.09
C ASN A 425 -4.75 -26.49 -12.78
N ASN A 426 -4.94 -27.75 -13.18
CA ASN A 426 -6.20 -28.48 -13.01
C ASN A 426 -6.59 -28.64 -11.53
N ILE A 427 -5.61 -28.76 -10.64
CA ILE A 427 -5.83 -28.95 -9.21
C ILE A 427 -6.51 -27.72 -8.59
N SER A 428 -5.95 -26.52 -8.78
CA SER A 428 -6.57 -25.28 -8.30
C SER A 428 -7.89 -25.00 -9.01
N ALA A 429 -7.96 -25.23 -10.33
CA ALA A 429 -9.17 -25.02 -11.09
C ALA A 429 -10.37 -25.83 -10.56
N LEU A 430 -10.15 -27.09 -10.18
CA LEU A 430 -11.20 -27.94 -9.59
C LEU A 430 -11.64 -27.44 -8.21
N ASN A 431 -10.70 -26.97 -7.39
CA ASN A 431 -11.03 -26.38 -6.09
C ASN A 431 -11.90 -25.11 -6.25
N TYR A 432 -11.53 -24.23 -7.18
CA TYR A 432 -12.31 -23.04 -7.48
C TYR A 432 -13.67 -23.35 -8.10
N HIS A 433 -13.75 -24.38 -8.95
CA HIS A 433 -15.02 -24.84 -9.48
C HIS A 433 -15.99 -25.30 -8.37
N LYS A 434 -15.52 -26.06 -7.38
CA LYS A 434 -16.34 -26.42 -6.22
C LYS A 434 -16.88 -25.18 -5.50
N ILE A 435 -16.02 -24.19 -5.25
CA ILE A 435 -16.41 -22.96 -4.55
C ILE A 435 -17.47 -22.20 -5.38
N GLU A 436 -17.25 -22.06 -6.69
CA GLU A 436 -18.20 -21.46 -7.62
C GLU A 436 -19.57 -22.16 -7.52
N MET A 437 -19.62 -23.50 -7.58
CA MET A 437 -20.88 -24.25 -7.51
C MET A 437 -21.60 -24.08 -6.17
N ILE A 438 -20.87 -24.13 -5.05
CA ILE A 438 -21.45 -23.91 -3.71
C ILE A 438 -22.03 -22.50 -3.56
N LYS A 439 -21.38 -21.48 -4.14
CA LYS A 439 -21.85 -20.09 -4.09
C LYS A 439 -23.02 -19.87 -5.06
N PHE A 440 -22.93 -20.45 -6.26
CA PHE A 440 -24.01 -20.43 -7.26
C PHE A 440 -25.30 -21.04 -6.71
N SER A 441 -25.22 -22.19 -6.02
CA SER A 441 -26.39 -22.85 -5.42
C SER A 441 -27.06 -22.02 -4.32
N LYS A 442 -26.32 -21.12 -3.66
CA LYS A 442 -26.85 -20.27 -2.57
C LYS A 442 -27.49 -18.97 -3.07
N ASN A 443 -27.03 -18.42 -4.19
CA ASN A 443 -27.42 -17.09 -4.65
C ASN A 443 -28.70 -17.06 -5.52
N LEU A 444 -29.14 -18.20 -6.06
CA LEU A 444 -30.33 -18.24 -6.91
C LEU A 444 -31.60 -18.55 -6.11
N LYS A 445 -32.48 -17.54 -5.98
CA LYS A 445 -33.84 -17.68 -5.42
C LYS A 445 -34.79 -18.56 -6.27
N SER A 446 -34.38 -18.92 -7.49
CA SER A 446 -35.14 -19.74 -8.44
C SER A 446 -34.18 -20.59 -9.27
N LEU A 447 -33.51 -21.56 -8.63
CA LEU A 447 -32.90 -22.65 -9.40
C LEU A 447 -34.01 -23.51 -9.96
N SER A 448 -33.91 -23.90 -11.23
CA SER A 448 -34.79 -24.94 -11.76
C SER A 448 -34.63 -26.20 -10.91
N LYS A 449 -35.71 -26.96 -10.70
CA LYS A 449 -35.65 -28.20 -9.90
C LYS A 449 -34.58 -29.17 -10.44
N GLY A 450 -34.36 -29.16 -11.76
CA GLY A 450 -33.33 -29.97 -12.44
C GLY A 450 -31.90 -29.54 -12.10
N ASP A 451 -31.60 -28.24 -12.14
CA ASP A 451 -30.26 -27.74 -11.81
C ASP A 451 -29.91 -27.96 -10.33
N ALA A 452 -30.89 -27.74 -9.45
CA ALA A 452 -30.74 -28.02 -8.03
C ALA A 452 -30.45 -29.50 -7.77
N PHE A 453 -31.18 -30.40 -8.46
CA PHE A 453 -30.95 -31.83 -8.39
C PHE A 453 -29.57 -32.21 -8.91
N LEU A 454 -29.13 -31.67 -10.05
CA LEU A 454 -27.82 -31.97 -10.63
C LEU A 454 -26.67 -31.50 -9.72
N LEU A 455 -26.78 -30.32 -9.11
CA LEU A 455 -25.82 -29.82 -8.13
C LEU A 455 -25.77 -30.71 -6.88
N PHE A 456 -26.93 -31.15 -6.40
CA PHE A 456 -27.04 -32.09 -5.29
C PHE A 456 -26.36 -33.44 -5.60
N MET A 457 -26.62 -34.00 -6.79
CA MET A 457 -26.02 -35.25 -7.24
C MET A 457 -24.50 -35.14 -7.37
N ASN A 458 -23.97 -34.05 -7.93
CA ASN A 458 -22.53 -33.82 -8.02
C ASN A 458 -21.88 -33.63 -6.64
N LYS A 459 -22.57 -32.98 -5.70
CA LYS A 459 -22.08 -32.81 -4.34
C LYS A 459 -21.96 -34.14 -3.60
N ILE A 460 -22.98 -35.00 -3.71
CA ILE A 460 -23.02 -36.30 -3.03
C ILE A 460 -22.08 -37.30 -3.68
N SER A 461 -22.12 -37.41 -5.00
CA SER A 461 -21.38 -38.46 -5.72
C SER A 461 -19.87 -38.28 -5.62
N ASN A 462 -19.31 -37.10 -5.88
CA ASN A 462 -17.86 -36.94 -5.93
C ASN A 462 -17.33 -35.58 -5.41
N ASN A 463 -18.16 -34.84 -4.65
CA ASN A 463 -17.79 -33.53 -4.10
C ASN A 463 -17.33 -32.53 -5.18
N TYR A 464 -18.06 -32.47 -6.30
CA TYR A 464 -17.74 -31.66 -7.48
C TYR A 464 -16.42 -32.05 -8.17
N GLY A 465 -16.16 -33.34 -8.28
CA GLY A 465 -14.97 -33.90 -8.96
C GLY A 465 -13.70 -33.97 -8.11
N LEU A 466 -13.79 -33.72 -6.80
CA LEU A 466 -12.61 -33.72 -5.91
C LEU A 466 -12.30 -35.07 -5.27
N ASP A 467 -13.28 -35.98 -5.20
CA ASP A 467 -13.19 -37.22 -4.42
C ASP A 467 -13.64 -38.43 -5.25
N TRP A 468 -12.68 -39.20 -5.76
CA TRP A 468 -12.95 -40.41 -6.53
C TRP A 468 -13.47 -41.56 -5.66
N GLY A 469 -13.05 -41.61 -4.39
CA GLY A 469 -13.47 -42.65 -3.45
C GLY A 469 -14.95 -42.52 -3.13
N ARG A 470 -15.43 -41.30 -2.90
CA ARG A 470 -16.87 -41.01 -2.79
C ARG A 470 -17.63 -41.45 -4.03
N ALA A 471 -17.07 -41.25 -5.23
CA ALA A 471 -17.73 -41.63 -6.48
C ALA A 471 -17.91 -43.16 -6.58
N VAL A 472 -16.88 -43.92 -6.23
CA VAL A 472 -16.94 -45.39 -6.19
C VAL A 472 -17.96 -45.87 -5.17
N VAL A 473 -17.92 -45.34 -3.95
CA VAL A 473 -18.86 -45.68 -2.87
C VAL A 473 -20.29 -45.32 -3.29
N PHE A 474 -20.51 -44.13 -3.83
CA PHE A 474 -21.81 -43.71 -4.35
C PHE A 474 -22.33 -44.66 -5.44
N THR A 475 -21.47 -45.05 -6.38
CA THR A 475 -21.83 -45.96 -7.48
C THR A 475 -22.27 -47.32 -6.93
N PHE A 476 -21.47 -47.90 -6.04
CA PHE A 476 -21.77 -49.20 -5.43
C PHE A 476 -23.03 -49.14 -4.56
N SER A 477 -23.13 -48.17 -3.65
CA SER A 477 -24.26 -48.04 -2.73
C SER A 477 -25.56 -47.75 -3.48
N SER A 478 -25.54 -46.85 -4.48
CA SER A 478 -26.72 -46.55 -5.30
C SER A 478 -27.17 -47.78 -6.09
N GLY A 479 -26.25 -48.49 -6.74
CA GLY A 479 -26.54 -49.76 -7.40
C GLY A 479 -27.17 -50.79 -6.45
N LEU A 480 -26.60 -50.97 -5.25
CA LEU A 480 -27.09 -51.94 -4.27
C LEU A 480 -28.50 -51.59 -3.78
N VAL A 481 -28.75 -50.32 -3.44
CA VAL A 481 -30.08 -49.88 -2.98
C VAL A 481 -31.13 -50.10 -4.06
N PHE A 482 -30.85 -49.70 -5.32
CA PHE A 482 -31.82 -49.86 -6.40
C PHE A 482 -32.01 -51.31 -6.81
N TYR A 483 -31.00 -52.15 -6.68
CA TYR A 483 -31.15 -53.60 -6.85
C TYR A 483 -32.04 -54.22 -5.77
N CYS A 484 -31.87 -53.83 -4.50
CA CYS A 484 -32.76 -54.24 -3.42
C CYS A 484 -34.22 -53.82 -3.71
N LEU A 485 -34.45 -52.57 -4.14
CA LEU A 485 -35.77 -52.07 -4.50
C LEU A 485 -36.37 -52.80 -5.72
N PHE A 486 -35.53 -53.13 -6.70
CA PHE A 486 -35.92 -53.93 -7.87
C PHE A 486 -36.39 -55.34 -7.46
N ILE A 487 -35.64 -56.03 -6.61
CA ILE A 487 -36.04 -57.35 -6.12
C ILE A 487 -37.33 -57.24 -5.31
N MET A 488 -37.38 -56.33 -4.32
CA MET A 488 -38.54 -56.12 -3.45
C MET A 488 -39.84 -55.81 -4.21
N SER A 489 -39.75 -55.22 -5.40
CA SER A 489 -40.91 -54.93 -6.26
C SER A 489 -41.24 -56.04 -7.27
N SER A 490 -40.30 -56.95 -7.54
CA SER A 490 -40.44 -58.07 -8.49
C SER A 490 -40.91 -59.37 -7.85
N SER A 491 -40.63 -59.57 -6.57
CA SER A 491 -40.96 -60.78 -5.81
C SER A 491 -42.05 -60.52 -4.79
N GLU A 492 -43.05 -61.41 -4.69
CA GLU A 492 -43.99 -61.44 -3.57
C GLU A 492 -43.22 -61.79 -2.28
N PHE A 493 -42.86 -60.81 -1.44
CA PHE A 493 -42.33 -61.07 -0.10
C PHE A 493 -43.13 -60.34 0.97
N GLY A 494 -43.42 -61.07 2.05
CA GLY A 494 -44.27 -60.64 3.15
C GLY A 494 -43.59 -59.63 4.07
N PHE A 495 -44.41 -58.73 4.63
CA PHE A 495 -44.04 -57.79 5.68
C PHE A 495 -43.68 -58.49 6.99
N PRO A 496 -42.88 -57.86 7.91
CA PRO A 496 -42.27 -58.40 9.16
C PRO A 496 -43.12 -59.27 10.11
N TRP A 497 -44.40 -59.42 9.84
CA TRP A 497 -45.42 -60.18 10.58
C TRP A 497 -45.78 -61.55 9.96
N THR A 498 -45.14 -61.98 8.87
CA THR A 498 -45.30 -63.29 8.22
C THR A 498 -44.14 -64.27 8.51
N ASN A 499 -44.40 -65.59 8.53
CA ASN A 499 -43.54 -66.62 9.15
C ASN A 499 -42.27 -67.07 8.38
N ASN A 500 -41.85 -66.40 7.30
CA ASN A 500 -40.65 -66.79 6.54
C ASN A 500 -39.86 -65.56 6.08
N TYR A 501 -38.80 -65.17 6.82
CA TYR A 501 -37.78 -64.23 6.33
C TYR A 501 -36.49 -64.97 6.04
N ASN A 502 -36.08 -64.97 4.76
CA ASN A 502 -34.65 -64.92 4.47
C ASN A 502 -34.29 -63.43 4.33
N PHE A 503 -33.30 -62.99 5.11
CA PHE A 503 -32.77 -61.65 4.96
C PHE A 503 -32.23 -61.52 3.53
N LEU A 504 -32.67 -60.51 2.77
CA LEU A 504 -32.37 -60.35 1.34
C LEU A 504 -30.87 -60.51 1.03
N LEU A 505 -30.02 -59.96 1.90
CA LEU A 505 -28.56 -59.99 1.75
C LEU A 505 -27.91 -61.35 2.06
N ASN A 506 -28.66 -62.27 2.69
CA ASN A 506 -28.21 -63.62 3.06
C ASN A 506 -28.64 -64.69 2.04
N ASP A 507 -29.41 -64.33 1.01
CA ASP A 507 -29.73 -65.26 -0.07
C ASP A 507 -28.48 -65.57 -0.92
N GLN A 508 -28.28 -66.85 -1.24
CA GLN A 508 -27.11 -67.31 -1.99
C GLN A 508 -27.08 -66.78 -3.43
N THR A 509 -28.25 -66.48 -4.01
CA THR A 509 -28.35 -65.98 -5.39
C THR A 509 -28.29 -64.45 -5.48
N PHE A 510 -28.55 -63.75 -4.37
CA PHE A 510 -28.62 -62.29 -4.32
C PHE A 510 -27.36 -61.62 -4.87
N TRP A 511 -26.18 -62.00 -4.37
CA TRP A 511 -24.92 -61.35 -4.75
C TRP A 511 -24.51 -61.62 -6.20
N ALA A 512 -24.76 -62.82 -6.71
CA ALA A 512 -24.52 -63.16 -8.11
C ALA A 512 -25.44 -62.33 -9.04
N GLY A 513 -26.72 -62.21 -8.69
CA GLY A 513 -27.67 -61.36 -9.39
C GLY A 513 -27.29 -59.88 -9.30
N PHE A 514 -26.83 -59.40 -8.14
CA PHE A 514 -26.38 -58.02 -7.98
C PHE A 514 -25.20 -57.70 -8.89
N ILE A 515 -24.21 -58.59 -9.00
CA ILE A 515 -23.05 -58.40 -9.90
C ILE A 515 -23.50 -58.31 -11.36
N ASN A 516 -24.41 -59.20 -11.80
CA ASN A 516 -25.00 -59.16 -13.14
C ASN A 516 -25.79 -57.88 -13.40
N TYR A 517 -26.51 -57.39 -12.39
CA TYR A 517 -27.22 -56.11 -12.44
C TYR A 517 -26.25 -54.91 -12.47
N PHE A 518 -25.19 -54.95 -11.67
CA PHE A 518 -24.22 -53.86 -11.53
C PHE A 518 -23.41 -53.66 -12.81
N TRP A 519 -23.12 -54.74 -13.54
CA TRP A 519 -22.44 -54.66 -14.82
C TRP A 519 -23.38 -54.11 -15.91
N LEU A 520 -23.03 -52.96 -16.49
CA LEU A 520 -23.92 -52.21 -17.39
C LEU A 520 -24.43 -53.03 -18.61
N PRO A 521 -23.59 -53.81 -19.32
CA PRO A 521 -24.02 -54.62 -20.47
C PRO A 521 -25.00 -55.77 -20.16
N THR A 522 -25.16 -56.18 -18.90
CA THR A 522 -25.91 -57.39 -18.51
C THR A 522 -27.20 -57.07 -17.74
N GLY A 523 -28.07 -58.06 -17.55
CA GLY A 523 -29.30 -57.92 -16.74
C GLY A 523 -30.56 -57.43 -17.47
N PHE A 524 -30.48 -57.01 -18.75
CA PHE A 524 -31.67 -56.61 -19.52
C PHE A 524 -32.66 -57.76 -19.78
N ASN A 525 -32.17 -59.00 -19.76
CA ASN A 525 -33.01 -60.20 -19.83
C ASN A 525 -33.87 -60.36 -18.56
N GLU A 526 -33.40 -59.88 -17.41
CA GLU A 526 -34.16 -59.93 -16.16
C GLU A 526 -35.30 -58.91 -16.20
N LEU A 527 -35.06 -57.70 -16.72
CA LEU A 527 -36.09 -56.68 -16.93
C LEU A 527 -37.26 -57.20 -17.79
N THR A 528 -36.96 -57.88 -18.89
CA THR A 528 -37.98 -58.47 -19.77
C THR A 528 -38.70 -59.66 -19.12
N SER A 529 -38.03 -60.42 -18.26
CA SER A 529 -38.64 -61.50 -17.49
C SER A 529 -39.61 -61.00 -16.41
N SER A 530 -39.30 -59.88 -15.75
CA SER A 530 -40.14 -59.23 -14.73
C SER A 530 -41.40 -58.61 -15.32
N ILE A 531 -41.30 -57.99 -16.51
CA ILE A 531 -42.45 -57.48 -17.27
C ILE A 531 -43.38 -58.63 -17.71
N ARG A 532 -42.84 -59.81 -18.00
CA ARG A 532 -43.63 -60.99 -18.42
C ARG A 532 -44.33 -61.72 -17.26
N LYS A 533 -43.93 -61.51 -16.01
CA LYS A 533 -44.54 -62.08 -14.79
C LYS A 533 -45.78 -61.31 -14.29
N VAL A 534 -46.42 -60.48 -15.12
CA VAL A 534 -47.68 -59.78 -14.79
C VAL A 534 -48.85 -60.78 -14.81
N THR A 535 -48.90 -61.67 -13.83
CA THR A 535 -50.01 -62.59 -13.58
C THR A 535 -50.60 -62.22 -12.23
N GLY A 536 -51.54 -61.26 -12.19
CA GLY A 536 -52.17 -60.86 -10.93
C GLY A 536 -52.85 -59.48 -10.93
N GLY A 537 -53.83 -59.25 -11.80
CA GLY A 537 -54.69 -58.05 -11.76
C GLY A 537 -53.95 -56.70 -11.76
N ILE A 538 -54.61 -55.65 -11.26
CA ILE A 538 -54.10 -54.26 -11.26
C ILE A 538 -52.83 -54.12 -10.38
N LEU A 539 -52.77 -54.85 -9.26
CA LEU A 539 -51.63 -54.82 -8.32
C LEU A 539 -50.36 -55.43 -8.91
N GLY A 540 -50.45 -56.57 -9.60
CA GLY A 540 -49.30 -57.19 -10.27
C GLY A 540 -48.75 -56.34 -11.41
N ALA A 541 -49.63 -55.64 -12.14
CA ALA A 541 -49.22 -54.68 -13.17
C ALA A 541 -48.46 -53.47 -12.57
N LEU A 542 -48.94 -52.92 -11.45
CA LEU A 542 -48.25 -51.84 -10.74
C LEU A 542 -46.87 -52.28 -10.21
N CYS A 543 -46.75 -53.48 -9.64
CA CYS A 543 -45.47 -54.04 -9.19
C CYS A 543 -44.47 -54.21 -10.34
N GLY A 544 -44.91 -54.70 -11.51
CA GLY A 544 -44.05 -54.82 -12.69
C GLY A 544 -43.55 -53.47 -13.22
N ILE A 545 -44.39 -52.43 -13.19
CA ILE A 545 -44.01 -51.06 -13.57
C ILE A 545 -43.01 -50.48 -12.57
N LEU A 546 -43.25 -50.64 -11.26
CA LEU A 546 -42.35 -50.20 -10.19
C LEU A 546 -40.99 -50.90 -10.27
N SER A 547 -40.98 -52.21 -10.52
CA SER A 547 -39.76 -53.01 -10.72
C SER A 547 -38.97 -52.53 -11.93
N SER A 548 -39.63 -52.32 -13.07
CA SER A 548 -38.99 -51.77 -14.27
C SER A 548 -38.41 -50.37 -14.04
N PHE A 549 -39.15 -49.53 -13.29
CA PHE A 549 -38.70 -48.20 -12.91
C PHE A 549 -37.43 -48.23 -12.05
N PHE A 550 -37.40 -49.04 -10.99
CA PHE A 550 -36.21 -49.18 -10.13
C PHE A 550 -35.02 -49.78 -10.87
N PHE A 551 -35.26 -50.76 -11.75
CA PHE A 551 -34.21 -51.34 -12.58
C PHE A 551 -33.53 -50.28 -13.46
N ILE A 552 -34.32 -49.54 -14.25
CA ILE A 552 -33.83 -48.52 -15.17
C ILE A 552 -33.15 -47.39 -14.40
N LEU A 553 -33.78 -46.90 -13.32
CA LEU A 553 -33.24 -45.81 -12.53
C LEU A 553 -31.90 -46.19 -11.88
N GLY A 554 -31.76 -47.41 -11.35
CA GLY A 554 -30.48 -47.85 -10.81
C GLY A 554 -29.41 -48.04 -11.88
N LYS A 555 -29.75 -48.51 -13.10
CA LYS A 555 -28.80 -48.52 -14.23
C LYS A 555 -28.32 -47.12 -14.62
N ILE A 556 -29.23 -46.13 -14.63
CA ILE A 556 -28.88 -44.71 -14.86
C ILE A 556 -27.93 -44.21 -13.77
N LEU A 557 -28.20 -44.53 -12.49
CA LEU A 557 -27.36 -44.10 -11.38
C LEU A 557 -25.98 -44.77 -11.36
N ILE A 558 -25.90 -46.05 -11.73
CA ILE A 558 -24.63 -46.76 -11.92
C ILE A 558 -23.82 -46.09 -13.04
N ALA A 559 -24.44 -45.83 -14.20
CA ALA A 559 -23.78 -45.15 -15.31
C ALA A 559 -23.30 -43.74 -14.93
N TYR A 560 -24.14 -42.98 -14.23
CA TYR A 560 -23.77 -41.67 -13.68
C TYR A 560 -22.61 -41.78 -12.68
N GLY A 561 -22.64 -42.73 -11.75
CA GLY A 561 -21.58 -42.95 -10.77
C GLY A 561 -20.24 -43.33 -11.40
N ILE A 562 -20.24 -44.18 -12.44
CA ILE A 562 -19.06 -44.50 -13.24
C ILE A 562 -18.50 -43.23 -13.89
N TYR A 563 -19.35 -42.41 -14.51
CA TYR A 563 -18.93 -41.12 -15.07
C TYR A 563 -18.31 -40.20 -14.00
N GLN A 564 -18.93 -40.10 -12.81
CA GLN A 564 -18.41 -39.27 -11.72
C GLN A 564 -17.05 -39.77 -11.19
N THR A 565 -16.84 -41.09 -11.24
CA THR A 565 -15.55 -41.72 -10.89
C THR A 565 -14.48 -41.30 -11.90
N VAL A 566 -14.74 -41.46 -13.20
CA VAL A 566 -13.81 -41.04 -14.26
C VAL A 566 -13.50 -39.54 -14.18
N ALA A 567 -14.51 -38.71 -13.96
CA ALA A 567 -14.35 -37.26 -13.83
C ALA A 567 -13.42 -36.90 -12.66
N ALA A 568 -13.54 -37.57 -11.51
CA ALA A 568 -12.69 -37.32 -10.34
C ALA A 568 -11.25 -37.82 -10.54
N PHE A 569 -11.01 -38.86 -11.33
CA PHE A 569 -9.66 -39.34 -11.65
C PHE A 569 -8.86 -38.35 -12.52
N ARG A 570 -9.54 -37.58 -13.39
CA ARG A 570 -8.90 -36.55 -14.23
C ARG A 570 -8.33 -35.38 -13.45
N LYS A 571 -8.46 -35.34 -12.11
CA LYS A 571 -7.84 -34.32 -11.27
C LYS A 571 -6.30 -34.29 -11.36
N TYR A 572 -5.67 -35.44 -11.60
CA TYR A 572 -4.21 -35.61 -11.58
C TYR A 572 -3.59 -35.92 -12.96
N VAL A 573 -4.39 -35.83 -14.03
CA VAL A 573 -4.02 -36.06 -15.43
C VAL A 573 -4.30 -34.79 -16.20
#